data_AF-W2TPI5-F1
#
_entry.id   AF-W2TPI5-F1
#
_cell.length_a   1.000
_cell.length_b   1.000
_cell.length_c   1.000
_cell.angle_alpha   90.00
_cell.angle_beta   90.00
_cell.angle_gamma   90.00
#
_symmetry.space_group_name_H-M   'P 1'
#
loop_
_entity.id
_entity.type
_entity.pdbx_description
1 polymer ?
#
loop_
_entity_poly.entity_id
_entity_poly.type
_entity_poly.pdbx_seq_one_letter_code
_entity_poly.pdbx_strand_id
1 'polypeptide(L)'
;MEYDLQTELDKCTGKLTNFKGFAQNLAIVYNSAGVNPVDKIDDVLNSWINAGRIYGVQNSENIYLDPRTYTFANMAYAKSLRIGCAYKQCGANEGHISCVYNLIGAYGNNTIYEKGSKCTNDKDCTTYPGSTCKKQTGLCMYKGTPPAPGNFAVRSQTMLSSKRCSSENRK
;
A
#
# COMPACT_ATOMS: atom_id res chain seq x y z
N MET A 1 9.96 8.63 -2.17
CA MET A 1 9.37 7.27 -2.28
C MET A 1 10.08 6.50 -3.36
N GLU A 2 9.88 6.82 -4.64
CA GLU A 2 10.54 6.13 -5.76
C GLU A 2 12.08 6.17 -5.67
N TYR A 3 12.69 7.34 -5.51
CA TYR A 3 14.16 7.46 -5.41
C TYR A 3 14.77 6.60 -4.29
N ASP A 4 14.15 6.64 -3.10
CA ASP A 4 14.59 5.83 -1.97
C ASP A 4 14.41 4.33 -2.27
N LEU A 5 13.29 3.94 -2.90
CA LEU A 5 13.04 2.55 -3.28
C LEU A 5 14.05 2.07 -4.33
N GLN A 6 14.38 2.91 -5.32
CA GLN A 6 15.39 2.60 -6.33
C GLN A 6 16.74 2.32 -5.67
N THR A 7 17.13 3.12 -4.67
CA THR A 7 18.36 2.90 -3.89
C THR A 7 18.37 1.53 -3.19
N GLU A 8 17.21 1.06 -2.73
CA GLU A 8 17.08 -0.28 -2.15
C GLU A 8 17.13 -1.40 -3.22
N LEU A 9 16.50 -1.19 -4.37
CA LEU A 9 16.52 -2.16 -5.48
C LEU A 9 17.88 -2.26 -6.16
N ASP A 10 18.67 -1.19 -6.21
CA ASP A 10 20.02 -1.18 -6.76
C ASP A 10 20.96 -2.16 -6.05
N LYS A 11 20.63 -2.56 -4.81
CA LYS A 11 21.37 -3.56 -4.04
C LYS A 11 21.06 -5.00 -4.49
N CYS A 12 20.02 -5.22 -5.30
CA CYS A 12 19.59 -6.52 -5.80
C CYS A 12 19.44 -7.60 -4.72
N THR A 13 18.90 -7.24 -3.55
CA THR A 13 18.79 -8.18 -2.42
C THR A 13 17.61 -9.14 -2.52
N GLY A 14 16.58 -8.79 -3.31
CA GLY A 14 15.35 -9.57 -3.41
C GLY A 14 14.53 -9.60 -2.12
N LYS A 15 14.70 -8.62 -1.22
CA LYS A 15 14.03 -8.59 0.09
C LYS A 15 13.16 -7.36 0.25
N LEU A 16 12.05 -7.52 0.96
CA LEU A 16 11.28 -6.40 1.49
C LEU A 16 12.17 -5.67 2.51
N THR A 17 12.34 -4.37 2.32
CA THR A 17 13.15 -3.52 3.20
C THR A 17 12.27 -2.72 4.15
N ASN A 18 10.99 -2.51 3.82
CA ASN A 18 10.01 -1.73 4.60
C ASN A 18 10.60 -0.40 5.09
N PHE A 19 11.49 0.18 4.28
CA PHE A 19 12.30 1.31 4.70
C PHE A 19 11.39 2.50 5.03
N LYS A 20 11.78 3.27 6.04
CA LYS A 20 11.08 4.50 6.46
C LYS A 20 9.57 4.30 6.74
N GLY A 21 9.11 3.09 7.05
CA GLY A 21 7.72 2.81 7.41
C GLY A 21 6.73 2.73 6.24
N PHE A 22 7.21 2.67 5.00
CA PHE A 22 6.35 2.42 3.84
C PHE A 22 5.87 0.96 3.82
N ALA A 23 4.62 0.73 3.41
CA ALA A 23 4.24 -0.61 2.95
C ALA A 23 4.89 -0.88 1.60
N GLN A 24 5.26 -2.14 1.36
CA GLN A 24 6.02 -2.51 0.18
C GLN A 24 5.50 -3.81 -0.43
N ASN A 25 5.27 -3.79 -1.74
CA ASN A 25 5.12 -4.98 -2.58
C ASN A 25 6.42 -5.20 -3.35
N LEU A 26 6.83 -6.45 -3.49
CA LEU A 26 8.04 -6.83 -4.23
C LEU A 26 7.71 -8.08 -5.06
N ALA A 27 8.19 -8.07 -6.30
CA ALA A 27 8.24 -9.23 -7.17
C ALA A 27 9.65 -9.40 -7.71
N ILE A 28 10.09 -10.66 -7.74
CA ILE A 28 11.32 -11.08 -8.40
C ILE A 28 10.85 -11.91 -9.59
N VAL A 29 11.23 -11.47 -10.79
CA VAL A 29 10.95 -12.19 -12.03
C VAL A 29 12.24 -12.86 -12.50
N TYR A 30 12.11 -14.12 -12.90
CA TYR A 30 13.23 -14.93 -13.36
C TYR A 30 12.90 -15.62 -14.68
N ASN A 31 13.84 -15.64 -15.62
CA ASN A 31 13.76 -16.40 -16.85
C ASN A 31 15.15 -16.84 -17.31
N SER A 32 15.36 -18.13 -17.53
CA SER A 32 16.64 -18.71 -17.97
C SER A 32 17.08 -18.24 -19.35
N ALA A 33 16.14 -17.82 -20.21
CA ALA A 33 16.42 -17.25 -21.53
C ALA A 33 16.74 -15.74 -21.48
N GLY A 34 16.79 -15.15 -20.29
CA GLY A 34 16.90 -13.72 -20.07
C GLY A 34 15.56 -13.07 -19.74
N VAL A 35 15.59 -12.03 -18.92
CA VAL A 35 14.40 -11.24 -18.55
C VAL A 35 14.73 -9.76 -18.61
N ASN A 36 13.79 -8.96 -19.08
CA ASN A 36 13.78 -7.52 -18.88
C ASN A 36 12.62 -7.19 -17.93
N PRO A 37 12.86 -6.61 -16.74
CA PRO A 37 11.81 -6.32 -15.78
C PRO A 37 10.78 -5.33 -16.32
N VAL A 38 11.14 -4.46 -17.26
CA VAL A 38 10.19 -3.50 -17.86
C VAL A 38 9.04 -4.25 -18.55
N ASP A 39 9.36 -5.33 -19.26
CA ASP A 39 8.39 -6.15 -19.98
C ASP A 39 7.51 -6.99 -19.04
N LYS A 40 7.83 -6.99 -17.73
CA LYS A 40 7.14 -7.76 -16.69
C LYS A 40 6.31 -6.91 -15.73
N ILE A 41 6.30 -5.59 -15.90
CA ILE A 41 5.57 -4.68 -15.00
C ILE A 41 4.08 -5.03 -14.98
N ASP A 42 3.43 -5.16 -16.15
CA ASP A 42 1.99 -5.44 -16.21
C ASP A 42 1.65 -6.82 -15.65
N ASP A 43 2.46 -7.85 -15.95
CA ASP A 43 2.31 -9.21 -15.39
C ASP A 43 2.35 -9.18 -13.86
N VAL A 44 3.32 -8.45 -13.30
CA VAL A 44 3.52 -8.33 -11.85
C VAL A 44 2.36 -7.58 -11.21
N LEU A 45 1.96 -6.42 -11.74
CA LEU A 45 0.85 -5.65 -11.19
C LEU A 45 -0.48 -6.43 -11.25
N ASN A 46 -0.71 -7.15 -12.36
CA ASN A 46 -1.88 -8.03 -12.49
C ASN A 46 -1.84 -9.17 -11.49
N SER A 47 -0.66 -9.77 -11.22
CA SER A 47 -0.53 -10.82 -10.21
C SER A 47 -0.92 -10.32 -8.81
N TRP A 48 -0.55 -9.09 -8.45
CA TRP A 48 -0.89 -8.47 -7.17
C TRP A 48 -2.38 -8.16 -7.06
N ILE A 49 -3.02 -7.69 -8.14
CA ILE A 49 -4.47 -7.51 -8.20
C ILE A 49 -5.19 -8.87 -8.08
N ASN A 50 -4.69 -9.89 -8.77
CA ASN A 50 -5.29 -11.21 -8.81
C ASN A 50 -5.25 -11.92 -7.44
N ALA A 51 -4.31 -11.58 -6.55
CA ALA A 51 -4.33 -12.06 -5.18
C ALA A 51 -5.67 -11.73 -4.48
N GLY A 52 -6.20 -10.52 -4.68
CA GLY A 52 -7.51 -10.13 -4.18
C GLY A 52 -8.68 -10.83 -4.89
N ARG A 53 -8.54 -11.15 -6.18
CA ARG A 53 -9.59 -11.83 -6.96
C ARG A 53 -9.70 -13.33 -6.64
N ILE A 54 -8.56 -13.99 -6.42
CA ILE A 54 -8.47 -15.43 -6.19
C ILE A 54 -8.82 -15.78 -4.75
N TYR A 55 -8.21 -15.08 -3.79
CA TYR A 55 -8.41 -15.37 -2.37
C TYR A 55 -9.60 -14.59 -1.78
N GLY A 56 -9.93 -13.44 -2.38
CA GLY A 56 -11.05 -12.59 -1.94
C GLY A 56 -10.73 -11.82 -0.67
N VAL A 57 -11.50 -10.76 -0.42
CA VAL A 57 -11.68 -10.25 0.94
C VAL A 57 -13.04 -10.76 1.41
N GLN A 58 -13.05 -11.93 2.05
CA GLN A 58 -14.27 -12.72 2.24
C GLN A 58 -15.19 -12.25 3.38
N ASN A 59 -14.89 -11.11 4.01
CA ASN A 59 -15.71 -10.56 5.08
C ASN A 59 -16.46 -9.31 4.60
N SER A 60 -17.62 -9.06 5.21
CA SER A 60 -18.53 -7.96 4.84
C SER A 60 -17.95 -6.56 5.04
N GLU A 61 -16.87 -6.45 5.81
CA GLU A 61 -16.23 -5.19 6.19
C GLU A 61 -14.90 -4.94 5.44
N ASN A 62 -14.58 -5.77 4.44
CA ASN A 62 -13.34 -5.73 3.67
C ASN A 62 -12.06 -5.66 4.54
N ILE A 63 -12.06 -6.35 5.66
CA ILE A 63 -10.94 -6.42 6.61
C ILE A 63 -9.84 -7.33 6.07
N TYR A 64 -8.59 -6.89 6.20
CA TYR A 64 -7.43 -7.71 5.94
C TYR A 64 -7.24 -8.77 7.04
N LEU A 65 -7.57 -10.01 6.69
CA LEU A 65 -7.42 -11.19 7.56
C LEU A 65 -6.57 -12.30 6.92
N ASP A 66 -6.37 -12.25 5.59
CA ASP A 66 -5.69 -13.30 4.84
C ASP A 66 -4.36 -12.80 4.29
N PRO A 67 -3.22 -13.31 4.79
CA PRO A 67 -1.88 -12.96 4.30
C PRO A 67 -1.67 -13.16 2.80
N ARG A 68 -2.43 -14.06 2.15
CA ARG A 68 -2.34 -14.28 0.70
C ARG A 68 -2.80 -13.08 -0.11
N THR A 69 -3.57 -12.17 0.51
CA THR A 69 -4.01 -10.92 -0.11
C THR A 69 -3.09 -9.73 0.18
N TYR A 70 -1.91 -9.95 0.77
CA TYR A 70 -0.98 -8.89 1.19
C TYR A 70 -0.73 -7.83 0.10
N THR A 71 -0.39 -8.25 -1.11
CA THR A 71 -0.06 -7.33 -2.21
C THR A 71 -1.29 -6.55 -2.67
N PHE A 72 -2.43 -7.21 -2.77
CA PHE A 72 -3.72 -6.59 -3.06
C PHE A 72 -4.13 -5.58 -1.98
N ALA A 73 -3.98 -5.93 -0.70
CA ALA A 73 -4.35 -5.07 0.42
C ALA A 73 -3.57 -3.75 0.41
N ASN A 74 -2.28 -3.79 0.07
CA ASN A 74 -1.48 -2.57 -0.09
C ASN A 74 -1.90 -1.73 -1.30
N MET A 75 -2.24 -2.37 -2.43
CA MET A 75 -2.73 -1.67 -3.64
C MET A 75 -4.10 -1.02 -3.43
N ALA A 76 -5.01 -1.73 -2.77
CA ALA A 76 -6.42 -1.35 -2.65
C ALA A 76 -6.72 -0.53 -1.39
N TYR A 77 -5.72 -0.22 -0.56
CA TYR A 77 -5.94 0.49 0.70
C TYR A 77 -6.46 1.90 0.43
N ALA A 78 -7.75 2.14 0.69
CA ALA A 78 -8.46 3.37 0.31
C ALA A 78 -7.91 4.65 0.97
N LYS A 79 -7.17 4.48 2.06
CA LYS A 79 -6.54 5.57 2.80
C LYS A 79 -5.15 5.94 2.24
N SER A 80 -4.53 5.10 1.42
CA SER A 80 -3.25 5.43 0.78
C SER A 80 -3.43 6.57 -0.23
N LEU A 81 -2.49 7.52 -0.24
CA LEU A 81 -2.53 8.72 -1.08
C LEU A 81 -1.32 8.83 -2.01
N ARG A 82 -0.26 8.04 -1.76
CA ARG A 82 0.96 8.06 -2.56
C ARG A 82 1.45 6.65 -2.80
N ILE A 83 1.93 6.46 -4.02
CA ILE A 83 2.63 5.28 -4.49
C ILE A 83 3.95 5.72 -5.11
N GLY A 84 4.99 4.91 -4.99
CA GLY A 84 6.22 5.05 -5.77
C GLY A 84 6.72 3.67 -6.14
N CYS A 85 7.06 3.45 -7.40
CA CYS A 85 7.51 2.16 -7.91
C CYS A 85 8.87 2.29 -8.56
N ALA A 86 9.63 1.21 -8.54
CA ALA A 86 10.94 1.14 -9.14
C ALA A 86 11.19 -0.29 -9.65
N TYR A 87 12.14 -0.43 -10.55
CA TYR A 87 12.58 -1.73 -11.03
C TYR A 87 14.10 -1.76 -11.18
N LYS A 88 14.67 -2.96 -11.18
CA LYS A 88 16.10 -3.18 -11.40
C LYS A 88 16.35 -4.49 -12.12
N GLN A 89 17.22 -4.45 -13.13
CA GLN A 89 17.83 -5.65 -13.69
C GLN A 89 18.92 -6.15 -12.73
N CYS A 90 18.81 -7.39 -12.25
CA CYS A 90 19.70 -8.00 -11.27
C CYS A 90 20.44 -9.21 -11.88
N GLY A 91 21.17 -8.97 -12.97
CA GLY A 91 21.77 -10.01 -13.81
C GLY A 91 20.92 -10.33 -15.04
N ALA A 92 21.41 -11.15 -15.98
CA ALA A 92 20.74 -11.38 -17.26
C ALA A 92 19.34 -12.04 -17.13
N ASN A 93 19.18 -12.89 -16.12
CA ASN A 93 18.02 -13.77 -15.96
C ASN A 93 17.06 -13.34 -14.84
N GLU A 94 17.35 -12.22 -14.16
CA GLU A 94 16.60 -11.80 -12.98
C GLU A 94 16.29 -10.30 -13.00
N GLY A 95 15.04 -9.95 -12.66
CA GLY A 95 14.57 -8.58 -12.53
C GLY A 95 13.76 -8.38 -11.26
N HIS A 96 13.96 -7.27 -10.57
CA HIS A 96 13.20 -6.89 -9.37
C HIS A 96 12.24 -5.77 -9.71
N ILE A 97 10.99 -5.88 -9.28
CA ILE A 97 9.96 -4.85 -9.43
C ILE A 97 9.32 -4.64 -8.07
N SER A 98 9.27 -3.40 -7.60
CA SER A 98 8.70 -3.08 -6.30
C SER A 98 7.89 -1.80 -6.35
N CYS A 99 6.86 -1.74 -5.51
CA CYS A 99 6.09 -0.54 -5.25
C CYS A 99 5.97 -0.32 -3.75
N VAL A 100 6.09 0.93 -3.32
CA VAL A 100 5.86 1.39 -1.96
C VAL A 100 4.65 2.29 -1.87
N TYR A 101 3.95 2.21 -0.73
CA TYR A 101 2.73 2.96 -0.43
C TYR A 101 2.92 3.73 0.87
N ASN A 102 2.40 4.96 0.94
CA ASN A 102 2.58 5.79 2.12
C ASN A 102 1.90 5.22 3.38
N LEU A 103 0.91 4.34 3.25
CA LEU A 103 0.27 3.71 4.40
C LEU A 103 0.22 2.19 4.27
N ILE A 104 0.09 1.52 5.41
CA ILE A 104 0.11 0.05 5.51
C ILE A 104 -1.31 -0.51 5.38
N GLY A 105 -1.64 -1.00 4.19
CA GLY A 105 -2.90 -1.68 3.93
C GLY A 105 -2.96 -3.07 4.57
N ALA A 106 -1.90 -3.85 4.39
CA ALA A 106 -1.77 -5.22 4.88
C ALA A 106 -1.40 -5.32 6.38
N TYR A 107 -2.01 -4.48 7.23
CA TYR A 107 -1.91 -4.58 8.68
C TYR A 107 -3.12 -5.34 9.22
N GLY A 108 -2.90 -6.28 10.13
CA GLY A 108 -3.97 -7.14 10.66
C GLY A 108 -5.15 -6.33 11.19
N ASN A 109 -6.37 -6.73 10.82
CA ASN A 109 -7.63 -6.06 11.17
C ASN A 109 -7.84 -4.66 10.55
N ASN A 110 -7.01 -4.22 9.60
CA ASN A 110 -7.32 -3.03 8.82
C ASN A 110 -8.46 -3.29 7.83
N THR A 111 -9.47 -2.43 7.83
CA THR A 111 -10.40 -2.30 6.70
C THR A 111 -9.64 -1.77 5.48
N ILE A 112 -9.55 -2.57 4.42
CA ILE A 112 -8.82 -2.22 3.19
C ILE A 112 -9.53 -1.06 2.50
N TYR A 113 -10.85 -1.17 2.34
CA TYR A 113 -11.73 -0.11 1.83
C TYR A 113 -13.12 -0.24 2.44
N GLU A 114 -13.77 0.91 2.67
CA GLU A 114 -15.12 0.93 3.25
C GLU A 114 -16.14 0.43 2.21
N LYS A 115 -17.11 -0.36 2.69
CA LYS A 115 -18.23 -0.78 1.84
C LYS A 115 -19.14 0.41 1.60
N GLY A 116 -19.39 0.72 0.34
CA GLY A 116 -20.28 1.81 -0.03
C GLY A 116 -20.31 2.05 -1.53
N SER A 117 -21.12 3.02 -1.93
CA SER A 117 -21.11 3.53 -3.29
C SER A 117 -19.88 4.40 -3.53
N LYS A 118 -19.37 4.39 -4.77
CA LYS A 118 -18.34 5.34 -5.20
C LYS A 118 -18.82 6.79 -5.00
N CYS A 119 -17.89 7.73 -4.82
CA CYS A 119 -18.28 9.13 -4.68
C CYS A 119 -19.00 9.63 -5.94
N THR A 120 -19.97 10.51 -5.74
CA THR A 120 -20.73 11.23 -6.79
C THR A 120 -20.58 12.74 -6.68
N ASN A 121 -20.27 13.22 -5.47
CA ASN A 121 -20.01 14.62 -5.15
C ASN A 121 -18.95 14.72 -4.05
N ASP A 122 -18.42 15.93 -3.83
CA ASP A 122 -17.29 16.15 -2.92
C ASP A 122 -17.60 15.80 -1.46
N LYS A 123 -18.87 15.89 -1.03
CA LYS A 123 -19.27 15.58 0.36
C LYS A 123 -19.19 14.09 0.68
N ASP A 124 -19.17 13.24 -0.34
CA ASP A 124 -19.01 11.79 -0.17
C ASP A 124 -17.56 11.43 0.23
N CYS A 125 -16.61 12.35 0.04
CA CYS A 125 -15.19 12.13 0.30
C CYS A 125 -14.79 12.59 1.71
N THR A 126 -15.05 11.75 2.71
CA THR A 126 -14.92 12.10 4.13
C THR A 126 -13.57 11.71 4.76
N THR A 127 -12.82 10.77 4.16
CA THR A 127 -11.56 10.24 4.71
C THR A 127 -10.52 11.33 4.99
N TYR A 128 -10.36 12.27 4.06
CA TYR A 128 -9.46 13.40 4.19
C TYR A 128 -10.26 14.69 3.97
N PRO A 129 -10.40 15.56 4.99
CA PRO A 129 -11.15 16.81 4.87
C PRO A 129 -10.67 17.67 3.69
N GLY A 130 -11.64 18.22 2.94
CA GLY A 130 -11.36 19.04 1.74
C GLY A 130 -11.04 18.23 0.49
N SER A 131 -11.29 16.91 0.48
CA SER A 131 -11.21 16.10 -0.73
C SER A 131 -12.35 16.40 -1.70
N THR A 132 -12.08 16.22 -3.00
CA THR A 132 -13.07 16.35 -4.08
C THR A 132 -13.34 15.02 -4.76
N CYS A 133 -14.52 14.82 -5.34
CA CYS A 133 -14.85 13.61 -6.07
C CYS A 133 -14.52 13.71 -7.56
N LYS A 134 -13.67 12.79 -8.05
CA LYS A 134 -13.46 12.60 -9.50
C LYS A 134 -14.58 11.74 -10.07
N LYS A 135 -15.66 12.38 -10.52
CA LYS A 135 -16.91 11.71 -10.97
C LYS A 135 -16.71 10.60 -12.01
N GLN A 136 -15.75 10.74 -12.92
CA GLN A 136 -15.47 9.76 -13.97
C GLN A 136 -15.06 8.40 -13.40
N THR A 137 -14.24 8.41 -12.35
CA THR A 137 -13.72 7.19 -11.72
C THR A 137 -14.42 6.87 -10.39
N GLY A 138 -15.11 7.84 -9.80
CA GLY A 138 -15.68 7.73 -8.45
C GLY A 138 -14.62 7.69 -7.34
N LEU A 139 -13.41 8.21 -7.61
CA LEU A 139 -12.31 8.27 -6.66
C LEU A 139 -12.25 9.63 -5.97
N CYS A 140 -11.95 9.62 -4.68
CA CYS A 140 -11.70 10.84 -3.92
C CYS A 140 -10.28 11.36 -4.16
N MET A 141 -10.16 12.64 -4.44
CA MET A 141 -8.91 13.33 -4.72
C MET A 141 -8.59 14.29 -3.57
N TYR A 142 -7.47 14.04 -2.89
CA TYR A 142 -6.96 14.91 -1.85
C TYR A 142 -5.75 15.71 -2.36
N LYS A 143 -5.74 17.02 -2.07
CA LYS A 143 -4.65 17.94 -2.50
C LYS A 143 -3.81 18.48 -1.35
N GLY A 144 -4.14 18.14 -0.10
CA GLY A 144 -3.35 18.55 1.05
C GLY A 144 -2.10 17.69 1.26
N THR A 145 -1.48 17.83 2.42
CA THR A 145 -0.27 17.09 2.80
C THR A 145 -0.63 15.67 3.21
N PRO A 146 -0.17 14.62 2.51
CA PRO A 146 -0.46 13.24 2.89
C PRO A 146 0.15 12.87 4.24
N PRO A 147 -0.47 11.92 4.98
CA PRO A 147 0.06 11.48 6.26
C PRO A 147 1.44 10.86 6.08
N ALA A 148 2.26 11.00 7.13
CA ALA A 148 3.58 10.42 7.18
C ALA A 148 3.52 8.87 7.10
N PRO A 149 4.56 8.22 6.56
CA PRO A 149 4.60 6.77 6.47
C PRO A 149 4.54 6.08 7.82
N GLY A 150 3.96 4.88 7.87
CA GLY A 150 3.81 4.10 9.11
C GLY A 150 2.76 4.63 10.08
N ASN A 151 2.17 5.82 9.85
CA ASN A 151 1.04 6.31 10.63
C ASN A 151 -0.28 5.74 10.09
N PHE A 152 -1.22 5.42 10.98
CA PHE A 152 -2.60 5.18 10.59
C PHE A 152 -3.18 6.49 10.02
N ALA A 153 -3.89 6.43 8.89
CA ALA A 153 -4.60 7.60 8.38
C ALA A 153 -5.46 8.18 9.50
N VAL A 154 -5.40 9.50 9.65
CA VAL A 154 -6.03 10.28 10.72
C VAL A 154 -7.38 9.67 11.08
N ARG A 155 -7.46 8.94 12.20
CA ARG A 155 -8.74 8.75 12.88
C ARG A 155 -9.22 10.16 13.19
N SER A 156 -10.46 10.49 12.82
CA SER A 156 -11.14 11.71 13.27
C SER A 156 -10.68 12.02 14.69
N GLN A 157 -10.12 13.21 14.92
CA GLN A 157 -9.59 13.63 16.22
C GLN A 157 -10.75 13.84 17.22
N THR A 158 -11.39 12.76 17.59
CA THR A 158 -12.27 12.69 18.75
C THR A 158 -11.99 11.35 19.42
N MET A 159 -11.37 11.47 20.61
CA MET A 159 -11.07 10.42 21.58
C MET A 159 -9.86 9.52 21.29
N LEU A 160 -8.71 9.90 21.86
CA LEU A 160 -7.93 9.07 22.79
C LEU A 160 -6.80 9.91 23.38
N SER A 161 -7.18 10.87 24.23
CA SER A 161 -6.30 11.26 25.33
C SER A 161 -6.36 10.14 26.36
N SER A 162 -5.44 9.17 26.31
CA SER A 162 -5.17 8.34 27.48
C SER A 162 -3.72 7.86 27.49
N LYS A 163 -2.92 8.66 28.21
CA LYS A 163 -1.83 8.28 29.11
C LYS A 163 -0.63 7.55 28.50
N ARG A 164 0.49 8.28 28.49
CA ARG A 164 1.86 7.76 28.49
C ARG A 164 1.97 6.62 29.50
N CYS A 165 2.47 5.46 29.07
CA CYS A 165 2.99 4.47 30.00
C CYS A 165 4.29 5.04 30.59
N SER A 166 4.23 5.56 31.81
CA SER A 166 5.44 5.89 32.58
C SER A 166 5.92 4.62 33.26
N SER A 167 7.20 4.33 33.09
CA SER A 167 7.95 3.32 33.81
C SER A 167 7.86 3.54 35.32
N GLU A 168 7.24 2.62 36.05
CA GLU A 168 7.39 2.52 37.50
C GLU A 168 8.27 1.33 37.86
N ASN A 169 9.45 1.66 38.38
CA ASN A 169 10.23 0.81 39.26
C ASN A 169 9.38 0.34 40.45
N ARG A 170 9.48 -0.93 40.80
CA ARG A 170 9.25 -1.48 42.16
C ARG A 170 10.17 -2.70 42.29
N LYS A 171 11.30 -2.49 42.99
CA LYS A 171 11.57 -2.94 44.38
C LYS A 171 11.84 -4.43 44.46
#